data_AF-A0AAQ0MJ34-F1
#
_entry.id   AF-A0AAQ0MJ34-F1
#
_cell.length_a   1.000
_cell.length_b   1.000
_cell.length_c   1.000
_cell.angle_alpha   90.00
_cell.angle_beta   90.00
_cell.angle_gamma   90.00
#
_symmetry.space_group_name_H-M   'P 1'
#
loop_
_entity.id
_entity.type
_entity.pdbx_description
1 polymer ?
#
loop_
_entity_poly.entity_id
_entity_poly.type
_entity_poly.pdbx_seq_one_letter_code
_entity_poly.pdbx_strand_id
1 'polypeptide(L)' 'MPKSQQILVGVTLLLLIFNIIVPIVGETLGINILSFSSTLIRSTQGIFIVVFIIFTYRQIKRKGF' A
#
# COMPACT_ATOMS: atom_id res chain seq x y z
N MET A 1 -7.59 -19.22 -4.77
CA MET A 1 -6.29 -18.52 -4.89
C MET A 1 -5.34 -19.14 -3.86
N PRO A 2 -4.10 -19.58 -4.19
CA PRO A 2 -3.20 -20.19 -3.23
C PRO A 2 -2.95 -19.26 -2.04
N LYS A 3 -2.75 -19.84 -0.85
CA LYS A 3 -2.64 -19.10 0.42
C LYS A 3 -1.64 -17.94 0.35
N SER A 4 -0.49 -18.15 -0.30
CA SER A 4 0.54 -17.12 -0.47
C SER A 4 0.09 -15.89 -1.29
N GLN A 5 -0.85 -16.06 -2.23
CA GLN A 5 -1.46 -14.94 -2.94
C GLN A 5 -2.53 -14.26 -2.09
N GLN A 6 -3.33 -15.01 -1.32
CA GLN A 6 -4.35 -14.43 -0.43
C GLN A 6 -3.71 -13.52 0.62
N ILE A 7 -2.60 -13.97 1.21
CA ILE A 7 -1.80 -13.16 2.13
C ILE A 7 -1.29 -11.89 1.42
N LEU A 8 -0.73 -12.02 0.22
CA LEU A 8 -0.21 -10.88 -0.53
C LEU A 8 -1.32 -9.85 -0.87
N VAL A 9 -2.51 -10.31 -1.26
CA VAL A 9 -3.68 -9.43 -1.45
C VAL A 9 -4.05 -8.72 -0.17
N GLY A 10 -4.17 -9.46 0.95
CA GLY A 10 -4.52 -8.88 2.24
C GLY A 10 -3.54 -7.77 2.66
N VAL A 11 -2.24 -8.04 2.53
CA VAL A 11 -1.18 -7.05 2.81
C VAL A 11 -1.30 -5.84 1.88
N THR A 12 -1.52 -6.07 0.58
CA THR A 12 -1.64 -4.98 -0.40
C THR A 12 -2.85 -4.10 -0.11
N LEU A 13 -4.00 -4.68 0.22
CA LEU A 13 -5.21 -3.93 0.57
C LEU A 13 -5.06 -3.17 1.88
N LEU A 14 -4.42 -3.77 2.89
CA LEU A 14 -4.14 -3.09 4.15
C LEU A 14 -3.21 -1.90 3.95
N LEU A 15 -2.14 -2.07 3.16
CA LEU A 15 -1.23 -0.98 2.83
C LEU A 15 -1.92 0.12 2.01
N LEU A 16 -2.83 -0.23 1.09
CA LEU A 16 -3.61 0.75 0.34
C LEU A 16 -4.46 1.61 1.28
N ILE A 17 -5.21 0.96 2.19
CA ILE A 17 -6.05 1.64 3.18
C ILE A 17 -5.18 2.55 4.06
N PHE A 18 -4.06 2.03 4.57
CA PHE A 18 -3.14 2.79 5.42
C PHE A 18 -2.58 4.04 4.70
N ASN A 19 -2.14 3.89 3.45
CA ASN A 19 -1.59 5.00 2.66
C ASN A 19 -2.60 6.09 2.29
N ILE A 20 -3.91 5.81 2.40
CA ILE A 20 -4.97 6.79 2.20
C ILE A 20 -5.39 7.40 3.55
N ILE A 21 -5.76 6.57 4.52
CA ILE A 21 -6.37 7.02 5.77
C ILE A 21 -5.37 7.80 6.63
N VAL A 22 -4.15 7.27 6.80
CA VAL A 22 -3.17 7.88 7.72
C VAL A 22 -2.84 9.32 7.35
N PRO A 23 -2.54 9.66 6.08
CA PRO A 23 -2.25 11.04 5.75
C PRO A 23 -3.47 11.96 5.78
N ILE A 24 -4.67 11.45 5.49
CA ILE A 24 -5.91 12.21 5.68
C ILE A 24 -6.09 12.57 7.15
N VAL A 25 -5.98 11.58 8.04
CA VAL A 25 -6.09 11.80 9.50
C VAL A 25 -4.99 12.76 9.97
N GLY A 26 -3.76 12.56 9.50
CA GLY A 26 -2.62 13.43 9.80
C GLY A 26 -2.89 14.89 9.45
N GLU A 27 -3.41 15.14 8.25
CA GLU A 27 -3.75 16.48 7.79
C GLU A 27 -4.90 17.09 8.62
N THR A 28 -5.96 16.32 8.90
CA THR A 28 -7.11 16.80 9.68
C THR A 28 -6.76 17.16 11.12
N LEU A 29 -5.78 16.49 11.71
CA LEU A 29 -5.35 16.70 13.09
C LEU A 29 -4.15 17.65 13.20
N GLY A 30 -3.62 18.17 12.08
CA GLY A 30 -2.44 19.05 12.07
C GLY A 30 -1.14 18.33 12.47
N ILE A 31 -1.06 17.01 12.27
CA ILE A 31 0.10 16.19 12.62
C ILE A 31 1.08 16.16 11.45
N ASN A 32 2.08 17.05 11.49
CA ASN A 32 3.06 17.22 10.41
C ASN A 32 3.82 15.95 10.00
N ILE A 33 4.08 15.03 10.94
CA ILE A 33 4.77 13.76 10.62
C ILE A 33 3.91 12.81 9.78
N LEU A 34 2.59 12.98 9.83
CA LEU A 34 1.63 12.19 9.06
C LEU A 34 1.12 12.95 7.82
N SER A 35 1.60 14.15 7.51
CA SER A 35 1.15 14.87 6.32
C SER A 35 1.58 14.17 5.02
N PHE A 36 0.88 14.45 3.91
CA PHE A 36 1.23 13.91 2.59
C PHE A 36 2.64 14.26 2.12
N SER A 37 3.20 15.38 2.59
CA SER A 37 4.56 15.80 2.26
C SER A 37 5.63 15.13 3.13
N SER A 38 5.23 14.44 4.21
CA SER A 38 6.19 13.89 5.17
C SER A 38 7.01 12.76 4.55
N THR A 39 8.29 12.69 4.92
CA THR A 39 9.19 11.62 4.48
C THR A 39 8.68 10.24 4.89
N LEU A 40 8.01 10.14 6.04
CA LEU A 40 7.44 8.90 6.55
C LEU A 40 6.33 8.39 5.61
N ILE A 41 5.36 9.23 5.29
CA ILE A 41 4.25 8.85 4.38
C ILE A 41 4.76 8.56 2.97
N ARG A 42 5.69 9.36 2.46
CA ARG A 42 6.29 9.10 1.14
C ARG A 42 7.02 7.76 1.08
N SER A 43 7.70 7.39 2.16
CA SER A 43 8.38 6.09 2.27
C SER A 43 7.38 4.93 2.29
N THR A 44 6.29 5.05 3.05
CA THR A 44 5.25 4.00 3.08
C THR A 44 4.53 3.87 1.74
N GLN A 45 4.32 4.96 1.01
CA GLN A 45 3.77 4.95 -0.35
C GLN A 45 4.73 4.26 -1.33
N GLY A 46 6.03 4.53 -1.23
CA GLY A 46 7.05 3.85 -2.02
C GLY A 46 7.06 2.34 -1.79
N ILE A 47 7.00 1.89 -0.53
CA ILE A 47 6.90 0.47 -0.19
C ILE A 47 5.62 -0.14 -0.76
N PHE A 48 4.49 0.55 -0.65
CA PHE A 48 3.22 0.09 -1.22
C PHE A 48 3.33 -0.12 -2.73
N ILE A 49 3.96 0.80 -3.47
CA ILE A 49 4.17 0.67 -4.92
C ILE A 49 4.95 -0.62 -5.24
N VAL A 50 6.05 -0.88 -4.52
CA VAL A 50 6.85 -2.10 -4.72
C VAL A 50 6.01 -3.36 -4.48
N VAL A 51 5.28 -3.42 -3.37
CA VAL A 51 4.39 -4.54 -3.04
C VAL A 51 3.29 -4.72 -4.08
N PHE A 52 2.69 -3.61 -4.53
CA PHE A 52 1.62 -3.60 -5.54
C PHE A 52 2.11 -4.10 -6.91
N ILE A 53 3.33 -3.75 -7.32
CA ILE A 53 3.95 -4.25 -8.56
C ILE A 53 4.15 -5.77 -8.45
N ILE A 54 4.73 -6.26 -7.34
CA ILE A 54 4.94 -7.70 -7.12
C ILE A 54 3.60 -8.44 -7.14
N PHE A 55 2.59 -7.89 -6.46
CA PHE A 55 1.24 -8.42 -6.46
C PHE A 55 0.66 -8.50 -7.88
N THR A 56 0.68 -7.40 -8.62
CA THR A 56 0.13 -7.30 -9.98
C THR A 56 0.83 -8.26 -10.93
N TYR A 57 2.17 -8.31 -10.92
CA TYR A 57 2.96 -9.25 -11.71
C TYR A 57 2.56 -10.70 -11.43
N ARG A 58 2.44 -11.09 -10.15
CA ARG A 58 2.03 -12.44 -9.76
C ARG A 58 0.59 -12.76 -10.16
N GLN A 59 -0.31 -11.78 -10.23
CA GLN A 59 -1.68 -11.99 -10.70
C GLN A 59 -1.71 -12.19 -12.22
N ILE A 60 -1.01 -11.35 -12.98
CA ILE A 60 -0.92 -11.46 -14.45
C ILE A 60 -0.32 -12.81 -14.86
N LYS A 61 0.85 -13.16 -14.32
CA LYS A 61 1.54 -14.43 -14.63
C LYS A 61 0.67 -15.66 -14.41
N ARG A 62 -0.25 -15.62 -13.43
CA ARG A 62 -1.10 -16.76 -13.09
C ARG A 62 -2.38 -16.83 -13.91
N LYS A 63 -2.96 -15.68 -14.26
CA LYS A 63 -4.18 -15.67 -15.08
C LYS A 63 -3.90 -16.04 -16.53
N GLY A 64 -2.65 -15.92 -16.98
CA GLY A 64 -2.28 -16.16 -18.38
C GLY A 64 -2.96 -15.11 -19.24
N PHE A 65 -2.30 -13.97 -19.42
CA PHE A 65 -2.68 -13.05 -20.48
C PHE A 65 -2.08 -13.54 -21.78
#